data_AF-A0AAD6SEQ3-F1
#
_entry.id   AF-A0AAD6SEQ3-F1
#
_cell.length_a   1.000
_cell.length_b   1.000
_cell.length_c   1.000
_cell.angle_alpha   90.00
_cell.angle_beta   90.00
_cell.angle_gamma   90.00
#
_symmetry.space_group_name_H-M   'P 1'
#
loop_
_entity.id
_entity.type
_entity.pdbx_description
1 polymer ?
#
loop_
_entity_poly.entity_id
_entity_poly.type
_entity_poly.pdbx_seq_one_letter_code
_entity_poly.pdbx_strand_id
1 'polypeptide(L)'
;MDATTSLPLDSEVSPTTSRSTLTVSYESPLAENGAAIRHYAIIPFPQTYESGLKLLGKYISSPRPLEANEVTLKSSAKNRNGEWIWANFTPDDWLLVVAPGSEVGLFGKRPLESQSVFWGGQIYLVFGETKDGLTKWSYFNPRQPVHSINRPGSYAEAVEATKQCVRSHILEPGKTLTFYVFKDPASRLTEWLQFPSSTTTDADAWKIFVPLPHGVLGVIAV
;
A
#
# COMPACT_ATOMS: atom_id res chain seq x y z
N MET A 1 1.68 -31.70 55.74
CA MET A 1 1.95 -32.65 54.64
C MET A 1 1.34 -32.03 53.41
N ASP A 2 2.10 -31.14 52.78
CA ASP A 2 1.62 -30.26 51.72
C ASP A 2 1.76 -30.95 50.37
N ALA A 3 0.65 -31.03 49.65
CA ALA A 3 0.58 -31.53 48.29
C ALA A 3 0.79 -30.38 47.31
N THR A 4 1.98 -30.30 46.74
CA THR A 4 2.31 -29.37 45.64
C THR A 4 1.84 -29.99 44.33
N THR A 5 0.73 -29.48 43.79
CA THR A 5 0.25 -29.82 42.45
C THR A 5 1.04 -29.03 41.42
N SER A 6 1.93 -29.71 40.70
CA SER A 6 2.64 -29.16 39.54
C SER A 6 1.69 -29.05 38.34
N LEU A 7 1.60 -27.87 37.75
CA LEU A 7 0.92 -27.63 36.47
C LEU A 7 1.76 -28.20 35.31
N PRO A 8 1.15 -28.81 34.28
CA PRO A 8 1.89 -29.24 33.10
C PRO A 8 2.33 -28.04 32.26
N LEU A 9 3.59 -28.11 31.86
CA LEU A 9 4.30 -27.21 30.96
C LEU A 9 3.54 -27.09 29.62
N ASP A 10 3.45 -25.86 29.11
CA ASP A 10 2.82 -25.51 27.85
C ASP A 10 3.19 -26.49 26.73
N SER A 11 2.15 -27.08 26.16
CA SER A 11 2.28 -27.94 24.99
C SER A 11 2.64 -27.06 23.79
N GLU A 12 3.86 -27.23 23.30
CA GLU A 12 4.30 -26.72 22.00
C GLU A 12 3.26 -27.07 20.94
N VAL A 13 2.61 -26.04 20.39
CA VAL A 13 1.74 -26.17 19.22
C VAL A 13 2.64 -26.55 18.04
N SER A 14 2.73 -27.85 17.76
CA SER A 14 3.32 -28.37 16.54
C SER A 14 2.49 -27.91 15.33
N PRO A 15 3.07 -27.22 14.32
CA PRO A 15 2.34 -26.79 13.14
C PRO A 15 2.14 -27.99 12.21
N THR A 16 1.09 -28.78 12.48
CA THR A 16 0.74 -29.96 11.69
C THR A 16 -0.26 -29.63 10.59
N THR A 17 0.06 -28.71 9.66
CA THR A 17 -0.59 -28.60 8.33
C THR A 17 0.09 -27.52 7.48
N SER A 18 1.10 -27.85 6.67
CA SER A 18 1.67 -26.83 5.76
C SER A 18 2.43 -27.35 4.54
N ARG A 19 2.12 -28.55 4.02
CA ARG A 19 2.77 -29.04 2.78
C ARG A 19 2.16 -28.49 1.49
N SER A 20 1.18 -27.59 1.58
CA SER A 20 0.43 -27.09 0.41
C SER A 20 0.20 -25.58 0.43
N THR A 21 0.96 -24.83 1.23
CA THR A 21 0.80 -23.38 1.38
C THR A 21 2.12 -22.65 1.13
N LEU A 22 2.01 -21.39 0.73
CA LEU A 22 3.11 -20.46 0.54
C LEU A 22 2.86 -19.23 1.40
N THR A 23 3.86 -18.79 2.16
CA THR A 23 3.79 -17.50 2.86
C THR A 23 4.25 -16.41 1.89
N VAL A 24 3.46 -15.36 1.79
CA VAL A 24 3.72 -14.23 0.92
C VAL A 24 3.95 -13.02 1.79
N SER A 25 5.08 -12.36 1.62
CA SER A 25 5.33 -11.02 2.13
C SER A 25 5.12 -10.02 1.00
N TYR A 26 4.46 -8.89 1.23
CA TYR A 26 4.40 -7.81 0.25
C TYR A 26 4.52 -6.46 0.93
N GLU A 27 5.16 -5.53 0.24
CA GLU A 27 5.36 -4.16 0.72
C GLU A 27 4.26 -3.27 0.16
N SER A 28 3.47 -2.67 1.04
CA SER A 28 2.55 -1.60 0.66
C SER A 28 3.34 -0.31 0.38
N PRO A 29 2.96 0.52 -0.60
CA PRO A 29 3.63 1.80 -0.84
C PRO A 29 3.56 2.70 0.40
N LEU A 30 4.68 2.72 1.13
CA LEU A 30 5.20 3.63 2.17
C LEU A 30 4.26 4.12 3.29
N ALA A 31 4.69 3.87 4.53
CA ALA A 31 4.33 4.67 5.70
C ALA A 31 5.24 5.91 5.85
N GLU A 32 4.78 6.90 6.64
CA GLU A 32 5.35 8.25 6.86
C GLU A 32 6.87 8.34 7.13
N ASN A 33 7.49 7.27 7.59
CA ASN A 33 8.90 7.20 8.02
C ASN A 33 9.84 6.59 6.97
N GLY A 34 9.37 6.37 5.74
CA GLY A 34 10.17 5.75 4.68
C GLY A 34 10.34 4.23 4.86
N ALA A 35 9.77 3.66 5.92
CA ALA A 35 9.76 2.24 6.18
C ALA A 35 8.60 1.60 5.39
N ALA A 36 8.90 0.57 4.61
CA ALA A 36 7.88 -0.23 3.96
C ALA A 36 7.10 -1.03 5.01
N ILE A 37 5.78 -0.87 5.06
CA ILE A 37 4.93 -1.78 5.85
C ILE A 37 4.87 -3.11 5.08
N ARG A 38 5.33 -4.18 5.75
CA ARG A 38 5.19 -5.54 5.25
C ARG A 38 3.87 -6.14 5.71
N HIS A 39 3.13 -6.65 4.75
CA HIS A 39 1.94 -7.44 4.98
C HIS A 39 2.25 -8.90 4.64
N TYR A 40 1.52 -9.80 5.30
CA TYR A 40 1.69 -11.23 5.13
C TYR A 40 0.36 -11.88 4.71
N ALA A 41 0.44 -12.82 3.76
CA ALA A 41 -0.69 -13.65 3.37
C ALA A 41 -0.23 -15.11 3.26
N ILE A 42 -1.07 -16.05 3.68
CA ILE A 42 -0.85 -17.48 3.47
C ILE A 42 -1.75 -17.91 2.33
N ILE A 43 -1.16 -18.38 1.23
CA ILE A 43 -1.88 -18.76 0.02
C ILE A 43 -1.69 -20.24 -0.31
N PRO A 44 -2.60 -20.86 -1.09
CA PRO A 44 -2.34 -22.17 -1.67
C PRO A 44 -1.05 -22.17 -2.48
N PHE A 45 -0.25 -23.23 -2.37
CA PHE A 45 1.03 -23.34 -3.05
C PHE A 45 0.84 -23.31 -4.58
N PRO A 46 1.39 -22.29 -5.28
CA PRO A 46 1.29 -22.21 -6.73
C PRO A 46 2.27 -23.17 -7.40
N GLN A 47 1.76 -24.00 -8.31
CA GLN A 47 2.60 -24.94 -9.07
C GLN A 47 3.43 -24.25 -10.17
N THR A 48 3.03 -23.03 -10.57
CA THR A 48 3.75 -22.24 -11.58
C THR A 48 3.92 -20.79 -11.14
N TYR A 49 4.91 -20.13 -11.72
CA TYR A 49 5.17 -18.71 -11.52
C TYR A 49 3.94 -17.83 -11.81
N GLU A 50 3.24 -18.09 -12.92
CA GLU A 50 2.05 -17.34 -13.35
C GLU A 50 0.88 -17.55 -12.39
N SER A 51 0.68 -18.78 -11.91
CA SER A 51 -0.34 -19.08 -10.90
C SER A 51 -0.02 -18.35 -9.58
N GLY A 52 1.26 -18.23 -9.24
CA GLY A 52 1.75 -17.43 -8.13
C GLY A 52 1.39 -15.97 -8.30
N LEU A 53 1.82 -15.33 -9.39
CA LEU A 53 1.51 -13.92 -9.68
C LEU A 53 0.01 -13.62 -9.67
N LYS A 54 -0.82 -14.51 -10.22
CA LYS A 54 -2.28 -14.35 -10.22
C LYS A 54 -2.87 -14.39 -8.81
N LEU A 55 -2.39 -15.30 -7.96
CA LEU A 55 -2.82 -15.38 -6.56
C LEU A 55 -2.35 -14.16 -5.79
N LEU A 56 -1.09 -13.76 -5.98
CA LEU A 56 -0.46 -12.59 -5.35
C LEU A 56 -1.19 -11.29 -5.70
N GLY A 57 -1.56 -11.10 -6.97
CA GLY A 57 -2.28 -9.92 -7.45
C GLY A 57 -3.60 -9.66 -6.72
N LYS A 58 -4.25 -10.70 -6.19
CA LYS A 58 -5.47 -10.57 -5.39
C LYS A 58 -5.23 -9.90 -4.04
N TYR A 59 -4.07 -10.11 -3.42
CA TYR A 59 -3.77 -9.63 -2.07
C TYR A 59 -3.23 -8.20 -2.04
N ILE A 60 -2.59 -7.77 -3.13
CA ILE A 60 -2.14 -6.38 -3.29
C ILE A 60 -3.22 -5.46 -3.85
N SER A 61 -4.49 -5.89 -3.86
CA SER A 61 -5.63 -5.13 -4.39
C SER A 61 -5.44 -4.60 -5.82
N SER A 62 -4.65 -5.29 -6.65
CA SER A 62 -4.47 -4.90 -8.04
C SER A 62 -5.75 -5.23 -8.82
N PRO A 63 -6.36 -4.28 -9.56
CA PRO A 63 -7.54 -4.53 -10.38
C PRO A 63 -7.25 -5.42 -11.60
N ARG A 64 -5.97 -5.67 -11.89
CA ARG A 64 -5.50 -6.51 -13.00
C ARG A 64 -4.45 -7.53 -12.55
N PRO A 65 -4.27 -8.64 -13.29
CA PRO A 65 -3.15 -9.54 -13.07
C PRO A 65 -1.82 -8.77 -13.05
N LEU A 66 -0.94 -9.12 -12.13
CA LEU A 66 0.42 -8.60 -12.10
C LEU A 66 1.20 -9.15 -13.28
N GLU A 67 1.86 -8.26 -14.02
CA GLU A 67 2.78 -8.66 -15.08
C GLU A 67 4.21 -8.85 -14.51
N ALA A 68 4.98 -9.76 -15.09
CA ALA A 68 6.33 -10.10 -14.60
C ALA A 68 7.32 -8.91 -14.63
N ASN A 69 7.04 -7.90 -15.45
CA ASN A 69 7.84 -6.69 -15.55
C ASN A 69 7.49 -5.64 -14.49
N GLU A 70 6.39 -5.78 -13.75
CA GLU A 70 5.93 -4.82 -12.73
C GLU A 70 6.47 -5.14 -11.33
N VAL A 71 6.89 -6.38 -11.13
CA VAL A 71 7.28 -6.89 -9.82
C VAL A 71 8.60 -7.63 -9.88
N THR A 72 9.30 -7.64 -8.74
CA THR A 72 10.44 -8.47 -8.46
C THR A 72 10.04 -9.42 -7.34
N LEU A 73 10.02 -10.73 -7.65
CA LEU A 73 9.88 -11.74 -6.62
C LEU A 73 11.22 -11.99 -5.94
N LYS A 74 11.19 -12.13 -4.62
CA LYS A 74 12.34 -12.52 -3.83
C LYS A 74 11.98 -13.67 -2.90
N SER A 75 12.92 -14.56 -2.65
CA SER A 75 12.77 -15.62 -1.64
C SER A 75 13.57 -15.25 -0.40
N SER A 76 13.04 -15.56 0.79
CA SER A 76 13.81 -15.39 2.02
C SER A 76 14.74 -16.58 2.23
N ALA A 77 16.01 -16.30 2.50
CA ALA A 77 17.03 -17.31 2.76
C ALA A 77 18.00 -16.83 3.84
N LYS A 78 18.64 -17.76 4.55
CA LYS A 78 19.73 -17.42 5.47
C LYS A 78 21.07 -17.41 4.73
N ASN A 79 21.85 -16.36 4.92
CA ASN A 79 23.23 -16.29 4.42
C ASN A 79 24.18 -17.18 5.28
N ARG A 80 25.47 -17.19 4.95
CA ARG A 80 26.49 -17.98 5.67
C ARG A 80 26.64 -17.60 7.15
N ASN A 81 26.20 -16.40 7.54
CA ASN A 81 26.24 -15.89 8.91
C ASN A 81 24.94 -16.18 9.67
N GLY A 82 23.96 -16.83 9.04
CA GLY A 82 22.64 -17.10 9.64
C GLY A 82 21.65 -15.93 9.58
N GLU A 83 22.00 -14.84 8.89
CA GLU A 83 21.15 -13.66 8.73
C GLU A 83 20.15 -13.87 7.59
N TRP A 84 18.92 -13.42 7.79
CA TRP A 84 17.89 -13.44 6.74
C TRP A 84 18.17 -12.40 5.67
N ILE A 85 18.23 -12.85 4.42
CA ILE A 85 18.39 -12.04 3.22
C ILE A 85 17.26 -12.32 2.24
N TRP A 86 17.03 -11.36 1.35
CA TRP A 86 16.11 -11.51 0.24
C TRP A 86 16.89 -11.67 -1.07
N ALA A 87 16.68 -12.78 -1.77
CA ALA A 87 17.32 -13.06 -3.05
C ALA A 87 16.30 -12.96 -4.18
N ASN A 88 16.62 -12.18 -5.22
CA ASN A 88 15.83 -12.14 -6.45
C ASN A 88 15.95 -13.49 -7.16
N PHE A 89 14.89 -13.92 -7.84
CA PHE A 89 14.91 -15.09 -8.71
C PHE A 89 14.03 -14.85 -9.95
N THR A 90 14.29 -15.61 -11.02
CA THR A 90 13.57 -15.47 -12.29
C THR A 90 12.38 -16.43 -12.36
N PRO A 91 11.44 -16.25 -13.32
CA PRO A 91 10.37 -17.22 -13.53
C PRO A 91 10.88 -18.65 -13.72
N ASP A 92 12.01 -18.83 -14.42
CA ASP A 92 12.61 -20.13 -14.69
C ASP A 92 13.13 -20.82 -13.42
N ASP A 93 13.47 -20.03 -12.40
CA ASP A 93 13.96 -20.52 -11.11
C ASP A 93 12.83 -20.88 -10.13
N TRP A 94 11.55 -20.66 -10.48
CA TRP A 94 10.42 -20.77 -9.55
C TRP A 94 10.40 -22.10 -8.79
N LEU A 95 10.46 -23.23 -9.51
CA LEU A 95 10.40 -24.56 -8.92
C LEU A 95 11.68 -24.94 -8.14
N LEU A 96 12.78 -24.24 -8.38
CA LEU A 96 14.05 -24.47 -7.67
C LEU A 96 14.08 -23.69 -6.34
N VAL A 97 13.47 -22.51 -6.32
CA VAL A 97 13.59 -21.55 -5.21
C VAL A 97 12.38 -21.59 -4.27
N VAL A 98 11.19 -21.90 -4.80
CA VAL A 98 9.93 -21.80 -4.07
C VAL A 98 9.40 -23.19 -3.74
N ALA A 99 9.37 -23.52 -2.45
CA ALA A 99 8.84 -24.79 -1.94
C ALA A 99 7.62 -24.54 -1.02
N PRO A 100 6.81 -25.57 -0.74
CA PRO A 100 5.77 -25.45 0.27
C PRO A 100 6.36 -25.04 1.63
N GLY A 101 5.76 -24.03 2.25
CA GLY A 101 6.25 -23.42 3.49
C GLY A 101 7.34 -22.36 3.31
N SER A 102 7.83 -22.11 2.08
CA SER A 102 8.71 -20.98 1.80
C SER A 102 8.00 -19.63 1.99
N GLU A 103 8.81 -18.59 2.21
CA GLU A 103 8.37 -17.20 2.19
C GLU A 103 8.84 -16.52 0.90
N VAL A 104 7.88 -15.99 0.14
CA VAL A 104 8.15 -15.23 -1.10
C VAL A 104 7.70 -13.79 -0.91
N GLY A 105 8.63 -12.87 -1.10
CA GLY A 105 8.41 -11.45 -1.08
C GLY A 105 8.04 -10.91 -2.46
N LEU A 106 6.94 -10.18 -2.54
CA LEU A 106 6.54 -9.40 -3.71
C LEU A 106 6.99 -7.95 -3.53
N PHE A 107 8.00 -7.56 -4.29
CA PHE A 107 8.49 -6.19 -4.29
C PHE A 107 8.03 -5.55 -5.59
N GLY A 108 7.23 -4.49 -5.51
CA GLY A 108 6.99 -3.65 -6.68
C GLY A 108 8.34 -3.23 -7.23
N LYS A 109 8.58 -3.43 -8.54
CA LYS A 109 9.67 -2.71 -9.19
C LYS A 109 9.26 -1.25 -9.03
N ARG A 110 9.89 -0.52 -8.11
CA ARG A 110 9.84 0.95 -8.16
C ARG A 110 10.12 1.28 -9.63
N PRO A 111 9.33 2.13 -10.29
CA PRO A 111 9.70 2.60 -11.62
C PRO A 111 11.07 3.27 -11.47
N LEU A 112 12.13 2.51 -11.71
CA LEU A 112 13.47 3.03 -11.91
C LEU A 112 13.38 3.68 -13.28
N GLU A 113 13.07 4.98 -13.27
CA GLU A 113 13.41 5.95 -14.31
C GLU A 113 12.78 5.77 -15.71
N SER A 114 12.06 4.70 -16.01
CA SER A 114 11.34 4.59 -17.28
C SER A 114 9.95 5.20 -17.15
N GLN A 115 9.86 6.53 -17.29
CA GLN A 115 8.67 7.30 -17.67
C GLN A 115 7.35 6.55 -17.49
N SER A 116 6.96 6.26 -16.24
CA SER A 116 5.65 5.65 -16.00
C SER A 116 4.64 6.67 -16.47
N VAL A 117 3.99 6.39 -17.60
CA VAL A 117 2.95 7.24 -18.18
C VAL A 117 2.04 7.65 -17.03
N PHE A 118 2.01 8.94 -16.71
CA PHE A 118 1.17 9.41 -15.62
C PHE A 118 -0.28 9.20 -16.06
N TRP A 119 -0.92 8.18 -15.48
CA TRP A 119 -2.29 7.81 -15.84
C TRP A 119 -3.21 8.96 -15.45
N GLY A 120 -3.73 9.67 -16.45
CA GLY A 120 -4.80 10.62 -16.27
C GLY A 120 -6.10 9.92 -15.86
N GLY A 121 -7.09 10.70 -15.45
CA GLY A 121 -8.39 10.19 -15.02
C GLY A 121 -9.03 11.08 -13.97
N GLN A 122 -10.22 10.74 -13.52
CA GLN A 122 -10.89 11.47 -12.44
C GLN A 122 -10.50 10.87 -11.09
N ILE A 123 -10.29 11.72 -10.08
CA ILE A 123 -10.18 11.33 -8.67
C ILE A 123 -11.22 12.10 -7.86
N TYR A 124 -11.48 11.62 -6.64
CA TYR A 124 -12.44 12.23 -5.74
C TYR A 124 -11.75 13.03 -4.65
N LEU A 125 -12.29 14.19 -4.31
CA LEU A 125 -11.81 15.00 -3.20
C LEU A 125 -12.67 14.78 -1.95
N VAL A 126 -12.00 14.70 -0.81
CA VAL A 126 -12.64 14.79 0.51
C VAL A 126 -11.92 15.85 1.33
N PHE A 127 -12.69 16.61 2.10
CA PHE A 127 -12.18 17.74 2.86
C PHE A 127 -12.13 17.38 4.33
N GLY A 128 -10.98 17.58 4.96
CA GLY A 128 -10.78 17.38 6.38
C GLY A 128 -10.72 18.70 7.12
N GLU A 129 -11.22 18.70 8.35
CA GLU A 129 -11.04 19.76 9.32
C GLU A 129 -10.39 19.16 10.57
N THR A 130 -9.31 19.79 11.05
CA THR A 130 -8.66 19.39 12.31
C THR A 130 -9.04 20.37 13.40
N LYS A 131 -9.69 19.86 14.45
CA LYS A 131 -10.07 20.63 15.63
C LYS A 131 -9.72 19.84 16.88
N ASP A 132 -9.01 20.46 17.81
CA ASP A 132 -8.60 19.85 19.08
C ASP A 132 -7.82 18.53 18.90
N GLY A 133 -6.99 18.46 17.86
CA GLY A 133 -6.21 17.26 17.51
C GLY A 133 -7.01 16.13 16.84
N LEU A 134 -8.31 16.30 16.64
CA LEU A 134 -9.17 15.36 15.93
C LEU A 134 -9.44 15.86 14.52
N THR A 135 -9.09 15.04 13.53
CA THR A 135 -9.42 15.30 12.12
C THR A 135 -10.73 14.61 11.76
N LYS A 136 -11.65 15.39 11.20
CA LYS A 136 -12.92 14.89 10.67
C LYS A 136 -12.97 15.13 9.17
N TRP A 137 -13.19 14.07 8.41
CA TRP A 137 -13.36 14.13 6.95
C TRP A 137 -14.82 14.32 6.56
N SER A 138 -15.05 15.05 5.47
CA SER A 138 -16.34 15.17 4.81
C SER A 138 -16.84 13.79 4.39
N TYR A 139 -18.15 13.57 4.46
CA TYR A 139 -18.75 12.31 4.02
C TYR A 139 -18.42 12.01 2.55
N PHE A 140 -18.00 10.78 2.28
CA PHE A 140 -17.70 10.30 0.94
C PHE A 140 -18.65 9.15 0.57
N ASN A 141 -19.32 9.28 -0.58
CA ASN A 141 -20.10 8.21 -1.17
C ASN A 141 -19.55 7.90 -2.57
N PRO A 142 -18.93 6.73 -2.79
CA PRO A 142 -18.36 6.40 -4.10
C PRO A 142 -19.43 6.28 -5.21
N ARG A 143 -20.70 6.07 -4.86
CA ARG A 143 -21.81 6.04 -5.83
C ARG A 143 -22.27 7.43 -6.26
N GLN A 144 -21.97 8.45 -5.46
CA GLN A 144 -22.38 9.84 -5.67
C GLN A 144 -21.26 10.78 -5.17
N PRO A 145 -20.11 10.82 -5.85
CA PRO A 145 -19.01 11.67 -5.44
C PRO A 145 -19.39 13.14 -5.60
N VAL A 146 -19.25 13.90 -4.51
CA VAL A 146 -19.64 15.33 -4.47
C VAL A 146 -18.61 16.20 -5.21
N HIS A 147 -17.34 15.84 -5.12
CA HIS A 147 -16.23 16.58 -5.70
C HIS A 147 -15.31 15.64 -6.47
N SER A 148 -15.25 15.83 -7.78
CA SER A 148 -14.33 15.11 -8.66
C SER A 148 -13.45 16.08 -9.43
N ILE A 149 -12.16 15.78 -9.53
CA ILE A 149 -11.20 16.54 -10.33
C ILE A 149 -10.44 15.61 -11.26
N ASN A 150 -9.87 16.16 -12.32
CA ASN A 150 -8.81 15.47 -13.04
C ASN A 150 -7.65 15.20 -12.09
N ARG A 151 -7.07 14.00 -12.18
CA ARG A 151 -5.91 13.56 -11.40
C ARG A 151 -4.75 14.53 -11.67
N PRO A 152 -4.33 15.33 -10.68
CA PRO A 152 -3.34 16.38 -10.88
C PRO A 152 -1.94 15.77 -11.00
N GLY A 153 -1.18 16.22 -11.99
CA GLY A 153 0.20 15.79 -12.24
C GLY A 153 1.22 16.45 -11.31
N SER A 154 0.81 17.45 -10.54
CA SER A 154 1.66 18.18 -9.59
C SER A 154 0.85 18.74 -8.41
N TYR A 155 1.54 19.13 -7.34
CA TYR A 155 0.95 19.84 -6.21
C TYR A 155 0.24 21.14 -6.64
N ALA A 156 0.86 21.94 -7.52
CA ALA A 156 0.28 23.20 -7.99
C ALA A 156 -1.06 23.00 -8.71
N GLU A 157 -1.13 21.98 -9.59
CA GLU A 157 -2.39 21.61 -10.26
C GLU A 157 -3.46 21.16 -9.25
N ALA A 158 -3.06 20.40 -8.23
CA ALA A 158 -3.99 19.93 -7.20
C ALA A 158 -4.58 21.09 -6.39
N VAL A 159 -3.76 22.09 -6.05
CA VAL A 159 -4.21 23.31 -5.35
C VAL A 159 -5.23 24.08 -6.20
N GLU A 160 -4.93 24.31 -7.48
CA GLU A 160 -5.85 25.03 -8.37
C GLU A 160 -7.16 24.27 -8.61
N ALA A 161 -7.09 22.96 -8.84
CA ALA A 161 -8.27 22.11 -8.98
C ALA A 161 -9.13 22.09 -7.69
N THR A 162 -8.48 22.08 -6.53
CA THR A 162 -9.17 22.15 -5.23
C THR A 162 -9.88 23.49 -5.03
N LYS A 163 -9.22 24.60 -5.38
CA LYS A 163 -9.83 25.95 -5.32
C LYS A 163 -11.09 26.06 -6.18
N GLN A 164 -11.11 25.41 -7.34
CA GLN A 164 -12.29 25.38 -8.21
C GLN A 164 -13.45 24.55 -7.63
N CYS A 165 -13.14 23.50 -6.86
CA CYS A 165 -14.15 22.63 -6.25
C CYS A 165 -14.81 23.22 -5.00
N VAL A 166 -14.11 24.10 -4.29
CA VAL A 166 -14.59 24.72 -3.06
C VAL A 166 -15.19 26.09 -3.37
N ARG A 167 -16.45 26.32 -3.00
CA ARG A 167 -17.05 27.66 -3.01
C ARG A 167 -16.46 28.49 -1.85
N SER A 168 -15.29 29.08 -2.10
CA SER A 168 -14.56 30.17 -1.40
C SER A 168 -14.40 30.18 0.13
N HIS A 169 -15.17 29.45 0.93
CA HIS A 169 -15.20 29.62 2.39
C HIS A 169 -14.24 28.70 3.15
N ILE A 170 -13.74 27.62 2.52
CA ILE A 170 -12.77 26.70 3.17
C ILE A 170 -11.32 27.18 2.93
N LEU A 171 -11.09 27.97 1.90
CA LEU A 171 -9.76 28.44 1.50
C LEU A 171 -9.61 29.92 1.86
N GLU A 172 -9.47 30.20 3.15
CA GLU A 172 -9.14 31.55 3.60
C GLU A 172 -7.79 31.98 3.00
N PRO A 173 -7.65 33.25 2.57
CA PRO A 173 -6.38 33.77 2.08
C PRO A 173 -5.26 33.54 3.10
N GLY A 174 -4.15 32.94 2.67
CA GLY A 174 -2.98 32.66 3.50
C GLY A 174 -2.90 31.24 4.07
N LYS A 175 -3.95 30.43 3.95
CA LYS A 175 -3.88 29.00 4.29
C LYS A 175 -3.20 28.17 3.19
N THR A 176 -2.45 27.17 3.62
CA THR A 176 -1.80 26.20 2.74
C THR A 176 -2.62 24.92 2.67
N LEU A 177 -2.57 24.22 1.55
CA LEU A 177 -3.29 22.95 1.41
C LEU A 177 -2.35 21.79 1.67
N THR A 178 -2.73 20.94 2.60
CA THR A 178 -2.06 19.67 2.85
C THR A 178 -2.89 18.53 2.28
N PHE A 179 -2.23 17.64 1.53
CA PHE A 179 -2.85 16.52 0.86
C PHE A 179 -2.59 15.20 1.59
N TYR A 180 -3.55 14.29 1.51
CA TYR A 180 -3.55 13.02 2.20
C TYR A 180 -4.05 11.89 1.31
N VAL A 181 -3.49 10.69 1.48
CA VAL A 181 -3.98 9.46 0.84
C VAL A 181 -4.58 8.55 1.90
N PHE A 182 -5.68 7.87 1.57
CA PHE A 182 -6.31 6.90 2.46
C PHE A 182 -5.76 5.50 2.19
N LYS A 183 -5.39 4.77 3.24
CA LYS A 183 -4.90 3.38 3.09
C LYS A 183 -5.97 2.44 2.56
N ASP A 184 -7.21 2.66 2.99
CA ASP A 184 -8.37 1.93 2.54
C ASP A 184 -9.56 2.89 2.37
N PRO A 185 -9.81 3.39 1.14
CA PRO A 185 -10.93 4.29 0.89
C PRO A 185 -12.30 3.61 1.07
N ALA A 186 -12.37 2.27 1.11
CA ALA A 186 -13.61 1.53 1.32
C ALA A 186 -14.01 1.41 2.80
N SER A 187 -13.06 1.46 3.74
CA SER A 187 -13.32 1.25 5.18
C SER A 187 -13.51 2.52 6.02
N ARG A 188 -13.93 3.62 5.38
CA ARG A 188 -14.46 4.87 6.01
C ARG A 188 -13.45 5.97 6.30
N LEU A 189 -12.40 6.11 5.50
CA LEU A 189 -11.45 7.24 5.62
C LEU A 189 -10.81 7.36 7.02
N THR A 190 -10.70 6.23 7.75
CA THR A 190 -10.23 6.20 9.15
C THR A 190 -8.71 6.18 9.27
N GLU A 191 -8.02 5.74 8.22
CA GLU A 191 -6.57 5.72 8.15
C GLU A 191 -6.09 6.50 6.93
N TRP A 192 -5.42 7.61 7.19
CA TRP A 192 -4.84 8.48 6.18
C TRP A 192 -3.36 8.73 6.44
N LEU A 193 -2.65 9.07 5.38
CA LEU A 193 -1.23 9.41 5.41
C LEU A 193 -1.04 10.77 4.76
N GLN A 194 -0.34 11.66 5.46
CA GLN A 194 0.02 12.96 4.91
C GLN A 194 1.05 12.79 3.78
N PHE A 195 0.90 13.59 2.72
CA PHE A 195 1.91 13.64 1.67
C PHE A 195 3.22 14.21 2.25
N PRO A 196 4.39 13.62 1.91
CA PRO A 196 5.67 14.19 2.30
C PRO A 196 5.86 15.60 1.73
N SER A 197 6.58 16.45 2.47
CA SER A 197 6.87 17.83 2.05
C SER A 197 7.63 17.93 0.73
N SER A 198 8.39 16.90 0.35
CA SER A 198 9.07 16.83 -0.96
C SER A 198 8.08 16.88 -2.13
N THR A 199 6.86 16.39 -1.97
CA THR A 199 5.83 16.36 -3.04
C THR A 199 5.34 17.76 -3.44
N THR A 200 5.56 18.78 -2.60
CA THR A 200 5.21 20.17 -2.92
C THR A 200 6.09 20.74 -4.02
N THR A 201 7.36 20.32 -4.09
CA THR A 201 8.36 20.83 -5.05
C THR A 201 8.70 19.83 -6.14
N ASP A 202 8.52 18.54 -5.90
CA ASP A 202 8.87 17.46 -6.81
C ASP A 202 7.59 16.80 -7.38
N ALA A 203 7.35 17.04 -8.67
CA ALA A 203 6.20 16.49 -9.37
C ALA A 203 6.27 14.97 -9.52
N ASP A 204 7.46 14.38 -9.61
CA ASP A 204 7.57 12.93 -9.73
C ASP A 204 7.33 12.26 -8.38
N ALA A 205 7.81 12.86 -7.28
CA ALA A 205 7.41 12.46 -5.94
C ALA A 205 5.88 12.57 -5.76
N TRP A 206 5.25 13.67 -6.19
CA TRP A 206 3.79 13.85 -6.12
C TRP A 206 3.03 12.71 -6.81
N LYS A 207 3.44 12.32 -8.02
CA LYS A 207 2.77 11.29 -8.83
C LYS A 207 2.76 9.90 -8.18
N ILE A 208 3.69 9.64 -7.24
CA ILE A 208 3.76 8.40 -6.46
C ILE A 208 2.63 8.34 -5.43
N PHE A 209 2.31 9.47 -4.80
CA PHE A 209 1.33 9.54 -3.71
C PHE A 209 -0.09 9.84 -4.20
N VAL A 210 -0.25 10.57 -5.31
CA VAL A 210 -1.57 10.91 -5.83
C VAL A 210 -2.34 9.62 -6.20
N PRO A 211 -3.56 9.43 -5.64
CA PRO A 211 -4.34 8.21 -5.88
C PRO A 211 -4.53 7.92 -7.37
N LEU A 212 -4.66 6.64 -7.70
CA LEU A 212 -5.06 6.20 -9.03
C LEU A 212 -6.47 6.74 -9.38
N PRO A 213 -6.86 6.73 -10.66
CA PRO A 213 -8.21 7.10 -11.07
C PRO A 213 -9.29 6.39 -10.23
N HIS A 214 -10.34 7.13 -9.87
CA HIS A 214 -11.40 6.76 -8.94
C HIS A 214 -10.97 6.58 -7.47
N GLY A 215 -9.71 6.90 -7.15
CA GLY A 215 -9.22 7.01 -5.78
C GLY A 215 -9.68 8.29 -5.08
N VAL A 216 -9.45 8.35 -3.77
CA VAL A 216 -9.84 9.47 -2.91
C VAL A 216 -8.60 10.22 -2.44
N LEU A 217 -8.55 11.52 -2.70
CA LEU A 217 -7.52 12.45 -2.25
C LEU A 217 -8.10 13.34 -1.14
N GLY A 218 -7.51 13.26 0.05
CA GLY A 218 -7.87 14.07 1.19
C GLY A 218 -7.19 15.43 1.13
N VAL A 219 -7.91 16.49 1.50
CA VAL A 219 -7.37 17.85 1.57
C VAL A 219 -7.74 18.51 2.90
N ILE A 220 -6.75 19.12 3.56
CA ILE A 220 -6.95 19.97 4.75
C ILE A 220 -6.31 21.33 4.47
N ALA A 221 -7.03 22.42 4.75
CA ALA A 221 -6.46 23.76 4.76
C ALA A 221 -5.87 24.05 6.15
N VAL A 222 -4.57 24.31 6.21
CA VAL A 222 -3.80 24.64 7.42
C VAL A 222 -3.30 26.07 7.38
#